data_AF-A0A256XC30-F1
#
_entry.id   AF-A0A256XC30-F1
#
_cell.length_a   1.000
_cell.length_b   1.000
_cell.length_c   1.000
_cell.angle_alpha   90.00
_cell.angle_beta   90.00
_cell.angle_gamma   90.00
#
_symmetry.space_group_name_H-M   'P 1'
#
loop_
_entity.id
_entity.type
_entity.pdbx_description
1 polymer ?
#
loop_
_entity_poly.entity_id
_entity_poly.type
_entity_poly.pdbx_seq_one_letter_code
_entity_poly.pdbx_strand_id
1 'polypeptide(L)'
;MRRRGKYRLRSKCIDVLYKIVECVKCRNPTLNGLKGLVVSETKNTIQILTIDGTVKTIIKEECWYYVYDKSRIYLINGTNLRGYRDERLKYCTKLKRKKVLRRERKKL
;
A
#
# COMPACT_ATOMS: atom_id res chain seq x y z
N MET A 1 -10.84 23.24 16.34
CA MET A 1 -9.61 22.64 15.74
C MET A 1 -9.63 21.12 15.90
N ARG A 2 -10.02 20.35 14.86
CA ARG A 2 -10.07 18.88 14.93
C ARG A 2 -8.66 18.29 14.75
N ARG A 3 -8.08 17.73 15.82
CA ARG A 3 -6.84 16.94 15.77
C ARG A 3 -7.05 15.76 14.81
N ARG A 4 -6.52 15.86 13.57
CA ARG A 4 -6.49 14.73 12.63
C ARG A 4 -5.62 13.64 13.25
N GLY A 5 -6.26 12.59 13.76
CA GLY A 5 -5.56 11.46 14.36
C GLY A 5 -4.52 10.89 13.39
N LYS A 6 -3.24 10.93 13.79
CA LYS A 6 -2.16 10.20 13.11
C LYS A 6 -2.40 8.70 13.32
N TYR A 7 -3.17 8.09 12.43
CA TYR A 7 -3.32 6.64 12.42
C TYR A 7 -2.01 6.02 11.93
N ARG A 8 -1.20 5.50 12.87
CA ARG A 8 -0.07 4.61 12.56
C ARG A 8 -0.63 3.28 12.05
N LEU A 9 -1.04 3.25 10.78
CA LEU A 9 -1.31 2.00 10.08
C LEU A 9 -0.02 1.17 10.16
N ARG A 10 -0.10 -0.07 10.64
CA ARG A 10 0.98 -1.03 10.44
C ARG A 10 1.13 -1.17 8.93
N SER A 11 2.22 -0.64 8.39
CA SER A 11 2.52 -0.46 6.97
C SER A 11 2.30 -1.72 6.12
N LYS A 12 2.42 -2.91 6.72
CA LYS A 12 2.23 -4.20 6.04
C LYS A 12 0.79 -4.51 5.58
N CYS A 13 -0.22 -3.78 6.09
CA CYS A 13 -1.64 -4.05 5.81
C CYS A 13 -2.22 -3.29 4.62
N ILE A 14 -1.38 -2.60 3.85
CA ILE A 14 -1.85 -1.78 2.75
C ILE A 14 -1.96 -2.65 1.49
N ASP A 15 -3.15 -2.63 0.90
CA ASP A 15 -3.43 -3.21 -0.39
C ASP A 15 -3.16 -2.18 -1.48
N VAL A 16 -2.31 -2.53 -2.43
CA VAL A 16 -1.89 -1.64 -3.52
C VAL A 16 -2.49 -2.03 -4.85
N LEU A 17 -3.08 -3.23 -4.96
CA LEU A 17 -3.68 -3.69 -6.21
C LEU A 17 -4.89 -2.80 -6.58
N TYR A 18 -4.98 -2.44 -7.86
CA TYR A 18 -6.00 -1.54 -8.39
C TYR A 18 -6.03 -0.16 -7.72
N LYS A 19 -4.88 0.30 -7.20
CA LYS A 19 -4.69 1.66 -6.71
C LYS A 19 -3.79 2.44 -7.65
N ILE A 20 -4.03 3.74 -7.71
CA ILE A 20 -3.09 4.66 -8.33
C ILE A 20 -1.89 4.78 -7.40
N VAL A 21 -0.70 4.63 -7.96
CA VAL A 21 0.56 4.76 -7.24
C VAL A 21 1.52 5.67 -7.99
N GLU A 22 2.44 6.27 -7.24
CA GLU A 22 3.55 7.04 -7.77
C GLU A 22 4.84 6.58 -7.10
N CYS A 23 5.83 6.23 -7.92
CA CYS A 23 7.14 5.77 -7.51
C CYS A 23 8.02 6.95 -7.08
N VAL A 24 8.60 6.89 -5.89
CA VAL A 24 9.50 7.92 -5.35
C VAL A 24 10.65 7.26 -4.60
N LYS A 25 11.78 7.98 -4.45
CA LYS A 25 12.98 7.48 -3.76
C LYS A 25 13.40 6.08 -4.24
N CYS A 26 13.30 5.85 -5.55
CA CYS A 26 13.72 4.62 -6.19
C CYS A 26 15.24 4.54 -6.30
N ARG A 27 15.78 3.32 -6.16
CA ARG A 27 17.20 3.04 -6.43
C ARG A 27 17.56 3.36 -7.87
N ASN A 28 16.70 2.99 -8.82
CA ASN A 28 16.80 3.44 -10.20
C ASN A 28 16.13 4.81 -10.34
N PRO A 29 16.88 5.89 -10.60
CA PRO A 29 16.33 7.24 -10.64
C PRO A 29 15.28 7.47 -11.73
N THR A 30 15.32 6.71 -12.84
CA THR A 30 14.39 6.86 -13.96
C THR A 30 12.97 6.43 -13.63
N LEU A 31 12.79 5.70 -12.52
CA LEU A 31 11.49 5.29 -12.02
C LEU A 31 10.84 6.35 -11.13
N ASN A 32 11.60 7.36 -10.66
CA ASN A 32 11.04 8.42 -9.83
C ASN A 32 10.07 9.27 -10.65
N GLY A 33 8.87 9.50 -10.09
CA GLY A 33 7.78 10.21 -10.77
C GLY A 33 6.92 9.32 -11.67
N LEU A 34 7.29 8.03 -11.85
CA LEU A 34 6.43 7.10 -12.58
C LEU A 34 5.11 6.91 -11.82
N LYS A 35 4.00 7.20 -12.51
CA LYS A 35 2.66 7.16 -11.95
C LYS A 35 1.73 6.31 -12.80
N GLY A 36 0.85 5.56 -12.16
CA GLY A 36 -0.11 4.71 -12.87
C GLY A 36 -0.94 3.83 -11.95
N LEU A 37 -1.74 2.96 -12.55
CA LEU A 37 -2.59 1.98 -11.87
C LEU A 37 -1.83 0.68 -11.64
N VAL A 38 -1.82 0.16 -10.41
CA VAL A 38 -1.27 -1.18 -10.17
C VAL A 38 -2.25 -2.23 -10.70
N VAL A 39 -1.83 -2.97 -11.73
CA VAL A 39 -2.65 -4.00 -12.38
C VAL A 39 -2.33 -5.41 -11.91
N SER A 40 -1.11 -5.64 -11.41
CA SER A 40 -0.69 -6.92 -10.85
C SER A 40 0.30 -6.73 -9.71
N GLU A 41 0.27 -7.65 -8.74
CA GLU A 41 1.19 -7.72 -7.62
C GLU A 41 1.68 -9.17 -7.46
N THR A 42 2.98 -9.37 -7.57
CA THR A 42 3.63 -10.66 -7.25
C THR A 42 4.28 -10.61 -5.87
N LYS A 43 5.05 -11.63 -5.48
CA LYS A 43 5.79 -11.64 -4.21
C LYS A 43 6.73 -10.44 -4.03
N ASN A 44 7.44 -10.05 -5.09
CA ASN A 44 8.52 -9.05 -5.03
C ASN A 44 8.33 -7.88 -6.00
N THR A 45 7.37 -7.97 -6.93
CA THR A 45 7.16 -6.93 -7.95
C THR A 45 5.72 -6.44 -7.97
N ILE A 46 5.53 -5.25 -8.51
CA ILE A 46 4.24 -4.73 -8.93
C ILE A 46 4.31 -4.38 -10.41
N GLN A 47 3.20 -4.51 -11.13
CA GLN A 47 3.06 -4.01 -12.48
C GLN A 47 2.17 -2.79 -12.48
N ILE A 48 2.67 -1.70 -13.05
CA ILE A 48 1.99 -0.41 -13.13
C ILE A 48 1.64 -0.14 -14.59
N LEU A 49 0.35 0.02 -14.87
CA LEU A 49 -0.15 0.57 -16.10
C LEU A 49 -0.03 2.10 -16.04
N THR A 50 0.86 2.65 -16.83
CA THR A 50 1.14 4.09 -16.88
C THR A 50 0.15 4.80 -17.82
N ILE A 51 0.16 6.14 -17.80
CA ILE A 51 -0.80 6.97 -18.57
C ILE A 51 -0.60 6.84 -20.09
N ASP A 52 0.61 6.55 -20.53
CA ASP A 52 0.99 6.23 -21.91
C ASP A 52 0.53 4.82 -22.35
N GLY A 53 -0.16 4.08 -21.47
CA GLY A 53 -0.69 2.75 -21.78
C GLY A 53 0.34 1.62 -21.70
N THR A 54 1.59 1.91 -21.33
CA THR A 54 2.61 0.88 -21.14
C THR A 54 2.51 0.23 -19.75
N VAL A 55 2.93 -1.02 -19.65
CA VAL A 55 3.00 -1.73 -18.36
C VAL A 55 4.45 -1.83 -17.93
N LYS A 56 4.79 -1.21 -16.81
CA LYS A 56 6.13 -1.31 -16.22
C LYS A 56 6.12 -2.22 -15.00
N THR A 57 7.07 -3.14 -14.96
CA THR A 57 7.31 -4.00 -13.80
C THR A 57 8.33 -3.33 -12.87
N ILE A 58 7.95 -3.12 -11.61
CA ILE A 58 8.77 -2.46 -10.60
C ILE A 58 9.09 -3.44 -9.48
N ILE A 59 10.35 -3.50 -9.06
CA ILE A 59 10.77 -4.27 -7.88
C ILE A 59 10.39 -3.48 -6.63
N LYS A 60 9.60 -4.10 -5.74
CA LYS A 60 9.01 -3.45 -4.57
C LYS A 60 10.06 -2.81 -3.68
N GLU A 61 11.11 -3.56 -3.33
CA GLU A 61 12.10 -3.14 -2.33
C GLU A 61 12.97 -1.97 -2.78
N GLU A 62 12.98 -1.66 -4.07
CA GLU A 62 13.82 -0.60 -4.63
C GLU A 62 13.20 0.78 -4.56
N CYS A 63 11.92 0.90 -4.21
CA CYS A 63 11.18 2.15 -4.25
C CYS A 63 10.35 2.41 -3.01
N TRP A 64 10.03 3.69 -2.81
CA TRP A 64 8.91 4.13 -2.01
C TRP A 64 7.73 4.47 -2.93
N TYR A 65 6.53 4.42 -2.38
CA TYR A 65 5.31 4.62 -3.16
C TYR A 65 4.39 5.61 -2.44
N TYR A 66 3.91 6.61 -3.15
CA TYR A 66 2.65 7.26 -2.78
C TYR A 66 1.51 6.41 -3.31
N VAL A 67 0.65 5.94 -2.41
CA VAL A 67 -0.54 5.14 -2.75
C VAL A 67 -1.77 5.98 -2.49
N TYR A 68 -2.56 6.20 -3.54
CA TYR A 68 -3.77 7.00 -3.51
C TYR A 68 -4.97 6.08 -3.28
N ASP A 69 -5.63 6.20 -2.12
CA ASP A 69 -6.78 5.40 -1.74
C ASP A 69 -7.91 6.30 -1.22
N LYS A 70 -8.92 6.50 -2.09
CA LYS A 70 -10.05 7.41 -1.85
C LYS A 70 -9.56 8.82 -1.53
N SER A 71 -9.78 9.29 -0.30
CA SER A 71 -9.38 10.62 0.17
C SER A 71 -8.07 10.64 0.95
N ARG A 72 -7.27 9.55 0.88
CA ARG A 72 -6.02 9.41 1.64
C ARG A 72 -4.87 9.07 0.72
N ILE A 73 -3.71 9.60 1.07
CA ILE A 73 -2.43 9.30 0.42
C ILE A 73 -1.53 8.67 1.48
N TYR A 74 -0.96 7.52 1.16
CA TYR A 74 -0.02 6.82 2.03
C TYR A 74 1.36 6.81 1.40
N LEU A 75 2.39 7.22 2.16
CA LEU A 75 3.77 6.99 1.77
C LEU A 75 4.23 5.63 2.34
N ILE A 76 4.63 4.73 1.46
CA ILE A 76 4.97 3.34 1.82
C ILE A 76 6.37 3.02 1.32
N ASN A 77 7.25 2.57 2.21
CA ASN A 77 8.48 1.90 1.80
C ASN A 77 8.12 0.53 1.22
N GLY A 78 8.53 0.25 -0.01
CA GLY A 78 8.15 -0.95 -0.75
C GLY A 78 8.62 -2.27 -0.14
N THR A 79 9.63 -2.26 0.75
CA THR A 79 9.96 -3.43 1.58
C THR A 79 8.78 -3.92 2.43
N ASN A 80 7.84 -3.04 2.80
CA ASN A 80 6.62 -3.43 3.52
C ASN A 80 5.60 -4.17 2.65
N LEU A 81 5.76 -4.13 1.32
CA LEU A 81 4.91 -4.81 0.35
C LEU A 81 5.47 -6.19 -0.04
N ARG A 82 6.61 -6.62 0.50
CA ARG A 82 7.21 -7.94 0.22
C ARG A 82 6.31 -9.08 0.72
N GLY A 83 6.20 -10.13 -0.09
CA GLY A 83 5.32 -11.28 0.17
C GLY A 83 4.09 -11.26 -0.74
N TYR A 84 3.39 -12.39 -0.81
CA TYR A 84 2.14 -12.46 -1.56
C TYR A 84 1.06 -11.61 -0.88
N ARG A 85 0.27 -10.91 -1.70
CA ARG A 85 -0.80 -10.00 -1.23
C ARG A 85 -1.69 -10.65 -0.18
N ASP A 86 -2.18 -11.85 -0.46
CA ASP A 86 -3.13 -12.55 0.42
C ASP A 86 -2.51 -12.89 1.79
N GLU A 87 -1.24 -13.29 1.81
CA GLU A 87 -0.50 -13.56 3.04
C GLU A 87 -0.35 -12.28 3.88
N ARG A 88 0.00 -11.15 3.25
CA ARG A 88 0.13 -9.85 3.94
C ARG A 88 -1.21 -9.41 4.55
N LEU A 89 -2.30 -9.58 3.81
CA LEU A 89 -3.63 -9.11 4.23
C LEU A 89 -4.31 -10.04 5.26
N LYS A 90 -3.98 -11.34 5.30
CA LYS A 90 -4.53 -12.31 6.26
C LYS A 90 -4.30 -11.93 7.72
N TYR A 91 -3.17 -11.30 8.04
CA TYR A 91 -2.87 -10.84 9.41
C TYR A 91 -3.66 -9.60 9.82
N CYS A 92 -4.12 -8.81 8.85
CA CYS A 92 -4.76 -7.53 9.07
C CYS A 92 -6.26 -7.67 9.39
N THR A 93 -6.92 -8.67 8.81
CA THR A 93 -8.33 -9.00 9.09
C THR A 93 -8.52 -9.53 10.51
N LYS A 94 -7.62 -10.39 11.01
CA LYS A 94 -7.65 -10.89 12.40
C LYS A 94 -7.59 -9.76 13.45
N LEU A 95 -6.79 -8.72 13.20
CA LEU A 95 -6.67 -7.56 14.09
C LEU A 95 -7.91 -6.67 14.10
N LYS A 96 -8.59 -6.50 12.95
CA LYS A 96 -9.85 -5.75 12.87
C LYS A 96 -10.94 -6.44 13.71
N ARG A 97 -11.10 -7.77 13.59
CA ARG A 97 -12.07 -8.56 14.37
C ARG A 97 -11.86 -8.43 15.88
N LYS A 98 -10.62 -8.58 16.38
CA LYS A 98 -10.31 -8.43 17.81
C LYS A 98 -10.62 -7.02 18.35
N LYS A 99 -10.47 -5.97 17.55
CA LYS A 99 -10.78 -4.59 17.96
C LYS A 99 -12.28 -4.31 18.05
N VAL A 100 -13.08 -4.89 17.16
CA VAL A 100 -14.55 -4.79 17.22
C VAL A 100 -15.07 -5.47 18.49
N LEU A 101 -14.68 -6.73 18.72
CA LEU A 101 -15.06 -7.50 19.91
C LEU A 101 -14.70 -6.80 21.24
N ARG A 102 -13.55 -6.13 21.32
CA ARG A 102 -13.15 -5.37 22.51
C ARG A 102 -13.95 -4.09 22.74
N ARG A 103 -14.51 -3.49 21.69
CA ARG A 103 -15.34 -2.28 21.81
C ARG A 103 -16.75 -2.62 22.25
N GLU A 104 -17.29 -3.73 21.79
CA GLU A 104 -18.61 -4.23 22.22
C GLU A 104 -18.59 -4.59 23.72
N ARG A 105 -17.52 -5.24 24.20
CA ARG A 105 -17.33 -5.55 25.63
C ARG A 105 -17.10 -4.34 26.55
N LYS A 106 -16.86 -3.15 26.03
CA LYS A 106 -16.70 -1.91 26.82
C LYS A 106 -17.96 -1.04 26.84
N LYS A 107 -19.01 -1.45 26.11
CA LYS A 107 -20.32 -0.80 26.08
C LYS A 107 -21.35 -1.48 26.99
N LEU A 108 -20.99 -2.65 27.52
CA LEU A 108 -21.63 -3.34 28.62
C LEU A 108 -20.84 -3.03 29.89
#